data_AF-A0AAW1A1V9-F1
#
_entry.id   AF-A0AAW1A1V9-F1
#
_cell.length_a   1.000
_cell.length_b   1.000
_cell.length_c   1.000
_cell.angle_alpha   90.00
_cell.angle_beta   90.00
_cell.angle_gamma   90.00
#
_symmetry.space_group_name_H-M   'P 1'
#
loop_
_entity.id
_entity.type
_entity.pdbx_description
1 polymer ?
#
loop_
_entity_poly.entity_id
_entity_poly.type
_entity_poly.pdbx_seq_one_letter_code
_entity_poly.pdbx_strand_id
1 'polypeptide(L)'
;MDKPCIQLMNDIEYACQKKRKKQFPTYIMCDAILAGILLRPEIAQNVVSYHADVELNGNRTRGQVVLDHLLSNEPNVLLIQDFDSEIFKELLIFSVNNLDNNTINI
;
A
#
# COMPACT_ATOMS: atom_id res chain seq x y z
N MET A 1 -2.29 27.36 5.14
CA MET A 1 -1.19 26.39 4.96
C MET A 1 -0.28 26.91 3.85
N ASP A 2 0.66 27.80 4.18
CA ASP A 2 1.65 28.35 3.22
C ASP A 2 3.05 28.15 3.79
N LYS A 3 3.51 26.89 3.77
CA LYS A 3 4.90 26.58 4.11
C LYS A 3 5.62 26.18 2.82
N PRO A 4 6.81 26.74 2.53
CA PRO A 4 7.56 26.42 1.31
C PRO A 4 7.82 24.91 1.14
N CYS A 5 7.98 24.16 2.23
CA CYS A 5 8.13 22.70 2.17
C CYS A 5 6.89 21.97 1.65
N ILE A 6 5.69 22.44 1.98
CA ILE A 6 4.43 21.87 1.49
C ILE A 6 4.25 22.18 0.00
N GLN A 7 4.59 23.40 -0.42
CA GLN A 7 4.55 23.77 -1.84
C GLN A 7 5.51 22.90 -2.67
N LEU A 8 6.74 22.69 -2.21
CA LEU A 8 7.70 21.80 -2.87
C LEU A 8 7.18 20.36 -2.98
N MET A 9 6.62 19.80 -1.90
CA MET A 9 6.06 18.45 -1.95
C MET A 9 4.89 18.35 -2.93
N ASN A 10 3.99 19.35 -2.93
CA ASN A 10 2.86 19.40 -3.84
C ASN A 10 3.32 19.46 -5.31
N ASP A 11 4.37 20.23 -5.63
CA ASP A 11 4.90 20.34 -6.98
C ASP A 11 5.51 19.02 -7.48
N ILE A 12 6.27 18.34 -6.62
CA ILE A 12 6.84 17.00 -6.92
C ILE A 12 5.70 16.01 -7.15
N GLU A 13 4.74 15.96 -6.24
CA GLU A 13 3.60 15.06 -6.29
C GLU A 13 2.74 15.30 -7.55
N TYR A 14 2.47 16.56 -7.87
CA TYR A 14 1.74 16.94 -9.08
C TYR A 14 2.47 16.48 -10.36
N ALA A 15 3.80 16.65 -10.42
CA ALA A 15 4.60 16.18 -11.56
C ALA A 15 4.56 14.65 -11.71
N CYS A 16 4.62 13.91 -10.59
CA CYS A 16 4.47 12.45 -10.57
C CYS A 16 3.05 12.02 -10.98
N GLN A 17 2.01 12.68 -10.46
CA GLN A 17 0.62 12.39 -10.79
C GLN A 17 0.32 12.62 -12.27
N LYS A 18 0.83 13.69 -12.89
CA LYS A 18 0.63 13.97 -14.33
C LYS A 18 1.12 12.81 -15.21
N LYS A 19 2.18 12.10 -14.79
CA LYS A 19 2.67 10.88 -15.47
C LYS A 19 1.80 9.66 -15.15
N ARG A 20 1.32 9.52 -13.90
CA ARG A 20 0.52 8.39 -13.39
C ARG A 20 -0.96 8.40 -13.79
N LYS A 21 -1.54 9.57 -14.12
CA LYS A 21 -2.96 9.74 -14.53
C LYS A 21 -3.41 8.86 -15.69
N LYS A 22 -2.49 8.31 -16.48
CA LYS A 22 -2.83 7.34 -17.55
C LYS A 22 -3.27 5.97 -17.02
N GLN A 23 -2.93 5.62 -15.78
CA GLN A 23 -3.17 4.29 -15.21
C GLN A 23 -3.90 4.34 -13.86
N PHE A 24 -3.73 5.41 -13.08
CA PHE A 24 -4.42 5.60 -11.80
C PHE A 24 -4.97 7.04 -11.71
N PRO A 25 -6.31 7.23 -11.77
CA PRO A 25 -6.92 8.56 -11.83
C PRO A 25 -6.87 9.32 -10.49
N THR A 26 -6.65 8.60 -9.39
CA THR A 26 -6.63 9.13 -8.02
C THR A 26 -5.29 8.86 -7.33
N TYR A 27 -5.05 9.59 -6.24
CA TYR A 27 -3.92 9.32 -5.35
C TYR A 27 -4.05 7.92 -4.72
N ILE A 28 -2.94 7.19 -4.63
CA ILE A 28 -2.87 5.85 -4.05
C ILE A 28 -2.17 5.95 -2.70
N MET A 29 -2.87 5.53 -1.64
CA MET A 29 -2.31 5.49 -0.29
C MET A 29 -1.68 4.12 -0.03
N CYS A 30 -0.41 3.94 -0.38
CA CYS A 30 0.26 2.64 -0.27
C CYS A 30 0.38 2.16 1.18
N ASP A 31 1.07 2.92 2.04
CA ASP A 31 1.38 2.49 3.40
C ASP A 31 0.14 2.41 4.30
N ALA A 32 -0.86 3.25 4.03
CA ALA A 32 -2.12 3.26 4.77
C ALA A 32 -2.90 1.96 4.57
N ILE A 33 -2.84 1.32 3.39
CA ILE A 33 -3.48 0.03 3.14
C ILE A 33 -2.88 -1.04 4.07
N LEU A 34 -1.55 -1.09 4.19
CA LEU A 34 -0.88 -2.04 5.08
C LEU A 34 -1.26 -1.80 6.56
N ALA A 35 -1.28 -0.53 7.00
CA ALA A 35 -1.74 -0.19 8.34
C ALA A 35 -3.20 -0.60 8.57
N GLY A 36 -4.07 -0.41 7.56
CA GLY A 36 -5.46 -0.85 7.60
C GLY A 36 -5.59 -2.35 7.75
N ILE A 37 -4.84 -3.13 6.95
CA ILE A 37 -4.83 -4.61 7.02
C ILE A 37 -4.33 -5.09 8.38
N LEU A 38 -3.35 -4.42 8.98
CA LEU A 38 -2.89 -4.76 10.33
C LEU A 38 -3.98 -4.58 11.39
N LEU A 39 -4.82 -3.54 11.26
CA LEU A 39 -5.91 -3.25 12.18
C LEU A 39 -7.16 -4.11 11.92
N ARG A 40 -7.44 -4.40 10.64
CA ARG A 40 -8.61 -5.14 10.16
C ARG A 40 -8.15 -6.14 9.09
N PRO A 41 -7.68 -7.34 9.48
CA PRO A 41 -7.12 -8.33 8.56
C PRO A 41 -8.06 -8.73 7.41
N GLU A 42 -9.37 -8.62 7.61
CA GLU A 42 -10.39 -8.87 6.58
C GLU A 42 -10.33 -7.91 5.38
N ILE A 43 -9.59 -6.80 5.48
CA ILE A 43 -9.31 -5.93 4.34
C ILE A 43 -8.47 -6.68 3.29
N ALA A 44 -7.58 -7.60 3.68
CA ALA A 44 -6.75 -8.33 2.73
C ALA A 44 -7.58 -9.37 1.95
N GLN A 45 -7.61 -9.24 0.63
CA GLN A 45 -8.33 -10.16 -0.27
C GLN A 45 -7.33 -10.89 -1.18
N ASN A 46 -7.73 -12.08 -1.66
CA ASN A 46 -6.92 -12.91 -2.56
C ASN A 46 -5.48 -13.15 -2.03
N VAL A 47 -5.36 -13.47 -0.73
CA VAL A 47 -4.08 -13.71 -0.07
C VAL A 47 -3.57 -15.11 -0.44
N VAL A 48 -2.38 -15.19 -1.05
CA VAL A 48 -1.79 -16.45 -1.52
C VAL A 48 -0.40 -16.64 -0.93
N SER A 49 -0.09 -17.86 -0.52
CA SER A 49 1.24 -18.23 -0.01
C SER A 49 2.20 -18.46 -1.17
N TYR A 50 3.35 -17.79 -1.15
CA TYR A 50 4.42 -17.97 -2.11
C TYR A 50 5.76 -18.10 -1.40
N HIS A 51 6.72 -18.73 -2.08
CA HIS A 51 8.13 -18.49 -1.80
C HIS A 51 8.59 -17.26 -2.58
N ALA A 52 9.25 -16.34 -1.91
CA ALA A 52 9.80 -15.11 -2.49
C ALA A 52 11.25 -14.91 -2.04
N ASP A 53 12.07 -14.39 -2.96
CA ASP A 53 13.45 -13.97 -2.69
C ASP A 53 13.70 -12.58 -3.30
N VAL A 54 14.84 -11.95 -2.98
CA VAL A 54 15.24 -10.63 -3.48
C VAL A 54 16.51 -10.75 -4.29
N GLU A 55 16.47 -10.30 -5.54
CA GLU A 55 17.65 -10.29 -6.42
C GLU A 55 18.67 -9.24 -5.94
N LEU A 56 19.94 -9.63 -5.78
CA LEU A 56 20.99 -8.76 -5.22
C LEU A 56 22.13 -8.43 -6.21
N ASN A 57 22.30 -9.23 -7.26
CA ASN A 57 23.46 -9.22 -8.14
C ASN A 57 23.13 -8.74 -9.56
N GLY A 58 21.87 -8.82 -9.99
CA GLY A 58 21.43 -8.40 -11.31
C GLY A 58 21.64 -6.90 -11.56
N ASN A 59 22.30 -6.54 -12.66
CA ASN A 59 22.62 -5.15 -13.00
C ASN A 59 21.35 -4.26 -13.19
N ARG A 60 20.22 -4.86 -13.59
CA ARG A 60 18.95 -4.14 -13.81
C ARG A 60 17.83 -4.53 -12.85
N THR A 61 18.02 -5.60 -12.08
CA THR A 61 16.99 -6.24 -11.27
C THR A 61 17.35 -6.30 -9.80
N ARG A 62 18.49 -5.72 -9.38
CA ARG A 62 18.83 -5.59 -7.97
C ARG A 62 17.70 -4.90 -7.20
N GLY A 63 17.17 -5.57 -6.18
CA GLY A 63 16.04 -5.15 -5.36
C GLY A 63 14.67 -5.63 -5.85
N GLN A 64 14.60 -6.35 -6.97
CA GLN A 64 13.36 -6.97 -7.42
C GLN A 64 13.01 -8.17 -6.55
N VAL A 65 11.73 -8.26 -6.14
CA VAL A 65 11.17 -9.48 -5.53
C VAL A 65 10.93 -10.52 -6.62
N VAL A 66 11.45 -11.73 -6.41
CA VAL A 66 11.32 -12.87 -7.32
C VAL A 66 10.41 -13.90 -6.65
N LEU A 67 9.31 -14.24 -7.31
CA LEU A 67 8.34 -15.22 -6.82
C LEU A 67 8.59 -16.59 -7.45
N ASP A 68 8.55 -17.64 -6.64
CA ASP A 68 8.57 -19.01 -7.11
C ASP A 68 7.19 -19.42 -7.64
N HIS A 69 6.97 -19.17 -8.93
CA HIS A 69 5.73 -19.57 -9.60
C HIS A 69 5.59 -21.09 -9.83
N LEU A 70 6.68 -21.86 -9.69
CA LEU A 70 6.65 -23.31 -9.83
C LEU A 70 6.40 -24.02 -8.50
N LEU A 71 6.30 -23.27 -7.39
CA LEU A 71 6.05 -23.78 -6.05
C LEU A 71 7.06 -24.87 -5.66
N SER A 72 8.32 -24.69 -6.08
CA SER A 72 9.41 -25.64 -5.84
C SER A 72 9.99 -25.54 -4.43
N ASN A 73 9.74 -24.43 -3.73
CA ASN A 73 10.22 -24.14 -2.39
C ASN A 73 9.07 -23.90 -1.42
N GLU A 74 9.33 -24.14 -0.12
CA GLU A 74 8.37 -23.86 0.95
C GLU A 74 8.02 -22.36 0.99
N PRO A 75 6.72 -22.00 1.04
CA PRO A 75 6.30 -20.61 1.11
C PRO A 75 6.88 -19.88 2.33
N ASN A 76 7.31 -18.64 2.14
CA ASN A 76 7.85 -17.76 3.19
C ASN A 76 7.13 -16.41 3.27
N VAL A 77 6.19 -16.12 2.37
CA VAL A 77 5.42 -14.88 2.36
C VAL A 77 3.94 -15.13 2.04
N LEU A 78 3.10 -14.20 2.51
CA LEU A 78 1.70 -14.07 2.09
C LEU A 78 1.60 -12.88 1.13
N LEU A 79 1.35 -13.17 -0.14
CA LEU A 79 1.15 -12.16 -1.18
C LEU A 79 -0.33 -11.74 -1.19
N ILE A 80 -0.58 -10.49 -0.80
CA ILE A 80 -1.90 -9.86 -0.86
C ILE A 80 -2.08 -9.30 -2.27
N GLN A 81 -3.04 -9.85 -3.03
CA GLN A 81 -3.26 -9.47 -4.43
C GLN A 81 -4.37 -8.45 -4.61
N ASP A 82 -5.28 -8.36 -3.64
CA ASP A 82 -6.38 -7.40 -3.66
C ASP A 82 -6.74 -6.96 -2.24
N PHE A 83 -7.59 -5.94 -2.13
CA PHE A 83 -8.08 -5.49 -0.83
C PHE A 83 -9.52 -4.97 -0.89
N ASP A 84 -10.23 -5.09 0.23
CA ASP A 84 -11.57 -4.52 0.37
C ASP A 84 -11.48 -2.99 0.49
N SER A 85 -11.78 -2.31 -0.61
CA SER A 85 -11.71 -0.85 -0.65
C SER A 85 -12.81 -0.16 0.15
N GLU A 86 -13.94 -0.82 0.43
CA GLU A 86 -15.04 -0.20 1.18
C GLU A 86 -14.74 -0.23 2.67
N ILE A 87 -14.30 -1.37 3.21
CA ILE A 87 -13.87 -1.47 4.62
C ILE A 87 -12.69 -0.52 4.86
N PHE A 88 -11.76 -0.42 3.92
CA PHE A 88 -10.65 0.51 4.02
C PHE A 88 -11.09 1.99 4.04
N LYS A 89 -12.06 2.38 3.19
CA LYS A 89 -12.65 3.74 3.21
C LYS A 89 -13.34 4.05 4.54
N GLU A 90 -14.13 3.11 5.05
CA GLU A 90 -14.80 3.26 6.35
C GLU A 90 -13.78 3.48 7.47
N LEU A 91 -12.69 2.71 7.47
CA LEU A 91 -11.60 2.85 8.44
C LEU A 91 -10.92 4.22 8.36
N LEU A 92 -10.70 4.75 7.16
CA LEU A 92 -10.13 6.09 6.98
C LEU A 92 -11.06 7.18 7.49
N ILE A 93 -12.35 7.12 7.16
CA ILE A 93 -13.36 8.07 7.66
C ILE A 93 -13.42 8.00 9.19
N PHE A 94 -13.42 6.79 9.75
CA PHE A 94 -13.36 6.57 11.19
C PHE A 94 -12.12 7.21 11.83
N SER A 95 -10.94 7.04 11.23
CA SER A 95 -9.68 7.57 11.77
C SER A 95 -9.68 9.10 11.92
N VAL A 96 -10.39 9.82 11.04
CA VAL A 96 -10.53 11.28 11.10
C VAL A 96 -11.64 11.70 12.06
N ASN A 97 -12.79 11.03 12.02
CA ASN A 97 -13.93 11.38 12.87
C ASN A 97 -13.69 11.15 14.38
N ASN A 98 -12.83 10.22 14.76
CA ASN A 98 -12.45 10.01 16.17
C ASN A 98 -11.44 11.02 16.71
N LEU A 99 -10.90 11.91 15.87
CA LEU A 99 -10.12 13.05 16.38
C LEU A 99 -11.02 14.04 17.13
N ASP A 100 -12.33 14.05 16.84
CA ASP A 100 -13.30 14.91 17.51
C ASP A 100 -13.98 14.24 18.72
N ASN A 101 -13.99 12.90 18.78
CA ASN A 101 -14.59 12.13 19.86
C ASN A 101 -13.60 11.08 20.37
N ASN A 102 -12.95 11.40 21.49
CA ASN A 102 -11.97 10.55 22.15
C ASN A 102 -12.65 9.31 22.77
N THR A 103 -12.96 8.27 21.97
CA THR A 103 -13.32 6.94 22.48
C THR A 103 -12.97 5.86 21.45
N ILE A 104 -11.94 5.07 21.78
CA ILE A 104 -11.46 3.92 21.00
C ILE A 104 -12.42 2.74 21.19
N ASN A 105 -12.66 1.98 20.11
CA ASN A 105 -12.68 0.52 20.13
C ASN A 105 -12.46 0.03 18.69
N ILE A 106 -11.18 -0.20 18.34
CA ILE A 106 -10.74 -0.97 17.17
C ILE A 106 -10.65 -2.43 17.62
#